data_AF-A0A5D2HZI8-F1
#
_entry.id   AF-A0A5D2HZI8-F1
#
_cell.length_a   1.000
_cell.length_b   1.000
_cell.length_c   1.000
_cell.angle_alpha   90.00
_cell.angle_beta   90.00
_cell.angle_gamma   90.00
#
_symmetry.space_group_name_H-M   'P 1'
#
loop_
_entity.id
_entity.type
_entity.pdbx_description
1 polymer ?
#
loop_
_entity_poly.entity_id
_entity_poly.type
_entity_poly.pdbx_seq_one_letter_code
_entity_poly.pdbx_strand_id
1 'polypeptide(L)'
;MAETEKSAGSDNTEDILAKIENKSLKIESLIKQYKPIKAIKIALESYPPQDERCKYANWVGVHKALMAIKDVEGILRSLDPRYYDILMK
;
A
#
# COMPACT_ATOMS: atom_id res chain seq x y z
N MET A 1 -19.28 -0.38 -40.35
CA MET A 1 -20.03 -0.05 -39.13
C MET A 1 -20.10 -1.32 -38.30
N ALA A 2 -19.58 -1.45 -37.07
CA ALA A 2 -18.86 -0.54 -36.20
C ALA A 2 -17.90 -1.41 -35.36
N GLU A 3 -16.66 -0.94 -35.19
CA GLU A 3 -15.71 -1.46 -34.22
C GLU A 3 -15.94 -0.76 -32.87
N THR A 4 -15.71 -1.49 -31.78
CA THR A 4 -15.46 -1.03 -30.40
C THR A 4 -16.62 -0.26 -29.73
N GLU A 5 -17.04 -0.51 -28.51
CA GLU A 5 -16.23 -0.39 -27.29
C GLU A 5 -16.75 -1.38 -26.23
N LYS A 6 -15.91 -2.34 -25.85
CA LYS A 6 -16.08 -3.12 -24.63
C LYS A 6 -15.77 -2.18 -23.46
N SER A 7 -16.81 -1.61 -22.86
CA SER A 7 -16.73 -0.94 -21.56
C SER A 7 -16.12 -1.90 -20.53
N ALA A 8 -14.85 -1.68 -20.22
CA ALA A 8 -14.08 -2.39 -19.19
C ALA A 8 -13.58 -1.37 -18.16
N GLY A 9 -14.49 -0.56 -17.63
CA GLY A 9 -14.16 0.64 -16.84
C GLY A 9 -14.56 0.63 -15.36
N SER A 10 -15.51 -0.20 -14.91
CA SER A 10 -16.04 -0.10 -13.54
C SER A 10 -15.56 -1.18 -12.58
N ASP A 11 -15.28 -2.40 -13.07
CA ASP A 11 -15.02 -3.54 -12.18
C ASP A 11 -13.60 -3.54 -11.58
N ASN A 12 -12.69 -2.69 -12.05
CA ASN A 12 -11.30 -2.69 -11.58
C ASN A 12 -11.06 -1.82 -10.34
N THR A 13 -11.70 -0.64 -10.24
CA THR A 13 -11.35 0.34 -9.19
C THR A 13 -11.88 -0.06 -7.82
N GLU A 14 -13.14 -0.49 -7.73
CA GLU A 14 -13.74 -0.94 -6.47
C GLU A 14 -13.06 -2.23 -5.95
N ASP A 15 -12.71 -3.16 -6.84
CA ASP A 15 -11.92 -4.34 -6.50
C ASP A 15 -10.53 -3.99 -5.96
N ILE A 16 -9.89 -2.96 -6.53
CA ILE A 16 -8.62 -2.44 -6.03
C ILE A 16 -8.81 -1.78 -4.66
N LEU A 17 -9.86 -0.98 -4.46
CA LEU A 17 -10.16 -0.37 -3.16
C LEU A 17 -10.39 -1.43 -2.08
N ALA A 18 -11.18 -2.47 -2.37
CA ALA A 18 -11.41 -3.57 -1.45
C ALA A 18 -10.11 -4.31 -1.09
N LYS A 19 -9.19 -4.50 -2.05
CA LYS A 19 -7.86 -5.06 -1.79
C LYS A 19 -7.02 -4.14 -0.89
N ILE A 20 -7.05 -2.83 -1.13
CA ILE A 20 -6.34 -1.83 -0.31
C ILE A 20 -6.89 -1.81 1.11
N GLU A 21 -8.21 -1.88 1.28
CA GLU A 21 -8.87 -1.91 2.59
C GLU A 21 -8.47 -3.16 3.38
N ASN A 22 -8.56 -4.35 2.75
CA ASN A 22 -8.12 -5.60 3.36
C ASN A 22 -6.63 -5.56 3.77
N LYS A 23 -5.78 -4.96 2.92
CA LYS A 23 -4.37 -4.75 3.24
C LYS A 23 -4.19 -3.80 4.42
N SER A 24 -4.97 -2.72 4.47
CA SER A 24 -4.94 -1.74 5.56
C SER A 24 -5.32 -2.38 6.90
N LEU A 25 -6.35 -3.24 6.93
CA LEU A 25 -6.72 -4.01 8.13
C LEU A 25 -5.58 -4.93 8.59
N LYS A 26 -4.88 -5.57 7.66
CA LYS A 26 -3.72 -6.42 7.97
C LYS A 26 -2.56 -5.60 8.55
N ILE A 27 -2.28 -4.42 8.00
CA ILE A 27 -1.28 -3.47 8.53
C ILE A 27 -1.63 -3.08 9.96
N GLU A 28 -2.88 -2.70 10.23
CA GLU A 28 -3.33 -2.31 11.58
C GLU A 28 -3.20 -3.46 12.58
N SER A 29 -3.54 -4.69 12.18
CA SER A 29 -3.35 -5.87 13.03
C SER A 29 -1.87 -6.10 13.38
N LEU A 30 -0.96 -5.91 12.42
CA LEU A 30 0.48 -6.04 12.66
C LEU A 30 1.04 -4.94 13.56
N ILE A 31 0.54 -3.71 13.43
CA ILE A 31 0.89 -2.60 14.31
C ILE A 31 0.46 -2.93 15.75
N LYS A 32 -0.77 -3.39 15.95
CA LYS A 32 -1.28 -3.82 17.28
C LYS A 32 -0.49 -4.97 17.89
N GLN A 33 0.10 -5.83 17.05
CA GLN A 33 0.99 -6.92 17.46
C GLN A 33 2.45 -6.48 17.67
N TYR A 34 2.76 -5.19 17.63
CA TYR A 34 4.12 -4.64 17.73
C TYR A 34 5.08 -5.22 16.66
N LYS A 35 4.58 -5.43 15.44
CA LYS A 35 5.36 -5.91 14.29
C LYS A 35 5.48 -4.84 13.19
N PRO A 36 6.01 -3.64 13.48
CA PRO A 36 6.00 -2.52 12.55
C PRO A 36 6.86 -2.76 11.30
N ILE A 37 7.96 -3.52 11.38
CA ILE A 37 8.78 -3.91 10.21
C ILE A 37 7.96 -4.75 9.22
N LYS A 38 7.15 -5.69 9.73
CA LYS A 38 6.30 -6.52 8.87
C LYS A 38 5.14 -5.70 8.30
N ALA A 39 4.61 -4.76 9.07
CA ALA A 39 3.58 -3.84 8.63
C ALA A 39 4.05 -2.97 7.46
N ILE A 40 5.23 -2.35 7.56
CA ILE A 40 5.77 -1.48 6.51
C ILE A 40 6.10 -2.26 5.23
N LYS A 41 6.65 -3.49 5.34
CA LYS A 41 6.90 -4.34 4.16
C LYS A 41 5.61 -4.63 3.40
N ILE A 42 4.56 -5.06 4.10
CA ILE A 42 3.24 -5.31 3.48
C ILE A 42 2.65 -4.03 2.89
N ALA A 43 2.83 -2.89 3.54
CA ALA A 43 2.35 -1.62 3.02
C ALA A 43 3.00 -1.28 1.66
N LEU A 44 4.31 -1.54 1.53
CA LEU A 44 5.13 -1.26 0.35
C LEU A 44 5.11 -2.36 -0.73
N GLU A 45 4.60 -3.56 -0.44
CA GLU A 45 4.54 -4.69 -1.39
C GLU A 45 3.60 -4.46 -2.60
N SER A 46 2.82 -3.37 -2.63
CA SER A 46 1.87 -3.10 -3.72
C SER A 46 2.36 -1.98 -4.63
N TYR A 47 2.34 -2.23 -5.94
CA TYR A 47 2.51 -1.18 -6.94
C TYR A 47 1.38 -0.15 -6.83
N PRO A 48 1.67 1.16 -6.90
CA PRO A 48 0.65 2.18 -6.74
C PRO A 48 -0.44 2.04 -7.83
N PRO A 49 -1.72 2.02 -7.43
CA PRO A 49 -2.84 2.03 -8.38
C PRO A 49 -2.74 3.19 -9.35
N GLN A 50 -3.34 3.09 -10.54
CA GLN A 50 -3.41 4.23 -11.46
C GLN A 50 -4.43 5.27 -11.02
N ASP A 51 -5.54 4.82 -10.42
CA ASP A 51 -6.59 5.69 -9.90
C ASP A 51 -6.13 6.46 -8.66
N GLU A 52 -6.41 7.77 -8.64
CA GLU A 52 -5.98 8.68 -7.56
C GLU A 52 -6.58 8.35 -6.20
N ARG A 53 -7.83 7.88 -6.14
CA ARG A 53 -8.47 7.48 -4.87
C ARG A 53 -7.77 6.25 -4.30
N CYS A 54 -7.49 5.28 -5.16
CA CYS A 54 -6.75 4.08 -4.80
C CYS A 54 -5.30 4.42 -4.37
N LYS A 55 -4.61 5.35 -5.04
CA LYS A 55 -3.29 5.84 -4.60
C LYS A 55 -3.36 6.42 -3.19
N TYR A 56 -4.29 7.35 -2.96
CA TYR A 56 -4.46 7.98 -1.66
C TYR A 56 -4.75 6.96 -0.56
N ALA A 57 -5.71 6.06 -0.78
CA ALA A 57 -6.06 5.01 0.18
C ALA A 57 -4.86 4.09 0.50
N ASN A 58 -4.07 3.75 -0.52
CA ASN A 58 -2.85 2.96 -0.33
C ASN A 58 -1.81 3.69 0.52
N TRP A 59 -1.57 4.98 0.26
CA TRP A 59 -0.61 5.80 1.00
C TRP A 59 -0.99 5.98 2.46
N VAL A 60 -2.29 6.09 2.79
CA VAL A 60 -2.76 6.15 4.18
C VAL A 60 -2.27 4.93 4.98
N GLY A 61 -2.31 3.73 4.39
CA GLY A 61 -1.80 2.52 5.02
C GLY A 61 -0.28 2.55 5.25
N VAL A 62 0.48 3.07 4.27
CA VAL A 62 1.94 3.25 4.39
C VAL A 62 2.29 4.24 5.49
N HIS A 63 1.62 5.39 5.55
CA HIS A 63 1.84 6.39 6.60
C HIS A 63 1.54 5.84 8.00
N LYS A 64 0.42 5.11 8.17
CA LYS A 64 0.11 4.45 9.45
C LYS A 64 1.21 3.47 9.88
N ALA A 65 1.71 2.64 8.95
CA ALA A 65 2.79 1.71 9.22
C ALA A 65 4.09 2.44 9.61
N LEU A 66 4.41 3.54 8.94
CA LEU A 66 5.59 4.35 9.21
C LEU A 66 5.51 5.02 10.59
N MET A 67 4.36 5.63 10.94
CA MET A 67 4.16 6.28 12.23
C MET A 67 4.21 5.30 13.42
N ALA A 68 3.95 4.01 13.18
CA ALA A 68 4.09 2.97 14.21
C ALA A 68 5.55 2.60 14.52
N ILE A 69 6.51 3.05 13.72
CA ILE A 69 7.93 2.79 13.90
C ILE A 69 8.51 3.79 14.88
N LYS A 70 9.11 3.30 15.97
CA LYS A 70 9.80 4.14 16.96
C LYS A 70 11.22 4.51 16.55
N ASP A 71 11.94 3.55 15.95
CA ASP A 71 13.30 3.73 15.45
C ASP A 71 13.28 3.74 13.91
N VAL A 72 12.98 4.92 13.35
CA VAL A 72 12.85 5.10 11.91
C VAL A 72 14.20 4.89 11.23
N GLU A 73 15.28 5.41 11.81
CA GLU A 73 16.63 5.30 11.25
C GLU A 73 17.08 3.82 11.19
N GLY A 74 16.89 3.07 12.28
CA GLY A 74 17.20 1.65 12.32
C GLY A 74 16.39 0.83 11.31
N ILE A 75 15.12 1.17 11.09
CA ILE A 75 14.33 0.50 10.07
C ILE A 75 14.78 0.87 8.67
N LEU A 76 15.02 2.15 8.36
CA LEU A 76 15.50 2.55 7.03
C LEU A 76 16.82 1.87 6.67
N ARG A 77 17.73 1.70 7.64
CA ARG A 77 19.00 0.97 7.44
C ARG A 77 18.84 -0.53 7.24
N SER A 78 17.80 -1.14 7.81
CA SER A 78 17.55 -2.60 7.74
C SER A 78 16.56 -3.00 6.63
N LEU A 79 15.97 -2.01 5.95
CA LEU A 79 15.05 -2.24 4.87
C LEU A 79 15.81 -2.68 3.61
N ASP A 80 15.27 -3.67 2.90
CA ASP A 80 15.82 -4.06 1.59
C ASP A 80 15.79 -2.84 0.66
N PRO A 81 16.87 -2.56 -0.11
CA PRO A 81 16.93 -1.41 -1.01
C PRO A 81 15.71 -1.26 -1.92
N ARG A 82 15.11 -2.39 -2.35
CA ARG A 82 13.90 -2.39 -3.18
C ARG A 82 12.71 -1.70 -2.50
N TYR A 83 12.52 -1.91 -1.20
CA TYR A 83 11.44 -1.25 -0.45
C TYR A 83 11.79 0.20 -0.12
N TYR A 84 13.08 0.52 0.06
CA TYR A 84 13.51 1.90 0.24
C TYR A 84 13.24 2.75 -1.01
N ASP A 85 13.54 2.22 -2.20
CA ASP A 85 13.25 2.88 -3.48
C ASP A 85 11.75 3.11 -3.70
N ILE A 86 10.88 2.23 -3.20
CA ILE A 86 9.43 2.40 -3.26
C ILE A 86 8.99 3.50 -2.28
N LEU A 87 9.56 3.54 -1.08
CA LEU A 87 9.23 4.53 -0.06
C LEU A 87 9.62 5.96 -0.47
N MET A 88 10.69 6.11 -1.24
CA MET A 88 11.24 7.42 -1.65
C MET A 88 10.69 7.96 -2.99
N LYS A 89 9.76 7.24 -3.63
CA LYS A 89 9.05 7.68 -4.84
C LYS A 89 7.73 8.33 -4.49
#